data_AF-A0A7J2K8A2-F1
#
_entry.id   AF-A0A7J2K8A2-F1
#
_cell.length_a   1.000
_cell.length_b   1.000
_cell.length_c   1.000
_cell.angle_alpha   90.00
_cell.angle_beta   90.00
_cell.angle_gamma   90.00
#
_symmetry.space_group_name_H-M   'P 1'
#
loop_
_entity.id
_entity.type
_entity.pdbx_description
1 polymer ?
#
loop_
_entity_poly.entity_id
_entity_poly.type
_entity_poly.pdbx_seq_one_letter_code
_entity_poly.pdbx_strand_id
1 'polypeptide(L)'
;MVEQARMLYRKFSPYGQPVIKIPINPSFGDEDNMFDGLRAIRQLSREGIPVNATLIMSPEQAILAAKAGATYASPFAGRIDDYIREQLGMKRGVHFQKPDYFDFDLIGKLVENNLSKVISSKNVKSLSELYMDEEIVSATKLGNDNGIRSGVDLVRSIVKIFRNYGYKTQVIASSIRNARQVREMAEVGADIVTMPLYVLKQMIQHYKTLEGIKAFTADVVPSYAELFEE
;
A
#
# COMPACT_ATOMS: atom_id res chain seq x y z
N MET A 1 -24.85 -1.75 -5.77
CA MET A 1 -23.54 -1.44 -6.41
C MET A 1 -23.61 -1.40 -7.93
N VAL A 2 -24.04 -2.47 -8.63
CA VAL A 2 -24.00 -2.53 -10.10
C VAL A 2 -24.82 -1.41 -10.78
N GLU A 3 -26.06 -1.16 -10.34
CA GLU A 3 -26.89 -0.10 -10.95
C GLU A 3 -26.28 1.30 -10.81
N GLN A 4 -25.76 1.61 -9.62
CA GLN A 4 -25.05 2.86 -9.35
C GLN A 4 -23.78 2.97 -10.21
N ALA A 5 -23.02 1.88 -10.36
CA ALA A 5 -21.85 1.83 -11.22
C ALA A 5 -22.20 2.13 -12.69
N ARG A 6 -23.27 1.53 -13.23
CA ARG A 6 -23.76 1.83 -14.59
C ARG A 6 -24.22 3.28 -14.73
N MET A 7 -24.92 3.82 -13.73
CA MET A 7 -25.34 5.21 -13.73
C MET A 7 -24.14 6.16 -13.78
N LEU A 8 -23.14 5.94 -12.91
CA LEU A 8 -21.92 6.75 -12.86
C LEU A 8 -21.12 6.62 -14.15
N TYR A 9 -20.91 5.41 -14.64
CA TYR A 9 -20.18 5.17 -15.88
C TYR A 9 -20.83 5.91 -17.05
N ARG A 10 -22.14 5.77 -17.25
CA ARG A 10 -22.86 6.51 -18.30
C ARG A 10 -22.78 8.03 -18.14
N LYS A 11 -22.90 8.53 -16.91
CA LYS A 11 -22.86 9.97 -16.63
C LYS A 11 -21.50 10.61 -16.95
N PHE A 12 -20.40 9.89 -16.71
CA PHE A 12 -19.05 10.45 -16.83
C PHE A 12 -18.31 10.02 -18.11
N SER A 13 -18.78 9.00 -18.84
CA SER A 13 -18.16 8.56 -20.11
C SER A 13 -18.05 9.65 -21.18
N PRO A 14 -18.97 10.63 -21.31
CA PRO A 14 -18.78 11.73 -22.26
C PRO A 14 -17.57 12.63 -21.96
N TYR A 15 -17.04 12.61 -20.73
CA TYR A 15 -15.96 13.48 -20.28
C TYR A 15 -14.62 12.74 -20.08
N GLY A 16 -14.57 11.44 -20.33
CA GLY A 16 -13.36 10.64 -20.16
C GLY A 16 -13.65 9.15 -20.02
N GLN A 17 -12.67 8.41 -19.51
CA GLN A 17 -12.79 6.96 -19.27
C GLN A 17 -12.93 6.70 -17.77
N PRO A 18 -14.15 6.82 -17.20
CA PRO A 18 -14.34 6.63 -15.77
C PRO A 18 -14.11 5.18 -15.37
N VAL A 19 -13.35 4.99 -14.29
CA VAL A 19 -13.13 3.69 -13.65
C VAL A 19 -13.98 3.64 -12.38
N ILE A 20 -14.84 2.62 -12.26
CA ILE A 20 -15.73 2.51 -11.10
C ILE A 20 -15.01 1.85 -9.94
N LYS A 21 -15.04 2.49 -8.77
CA LYS A 21 -14.40 1.97 -7.56
C LYS A 21 -15.37 1.10 -6.76
N ILE A 22 -15.04 -0.17 -6.55
CA ILE A 22 -15.87 -1.15 -5.83
C ILE A 22 -15.07 -1.74 -4.67
N PRO A 23 -15.55 -1.71 -3.42
CA PRO A 23 -14.87 -2.39 -2.31
C PRO A 23 -14.84 -3.91 -2.53
N ILE A 24 -13.71 -4.54 -2.25
CA ILE A 24 -13.53 -5.99 -2.46
C ILE A 24 -14.50 -6.83 -1.61
N ASN A 25 -14.75 -6.37 -0.38
CA ASN A 25 -15.75 -6.90 0.53
C ASN A 25 -16.56 -5.70 1.10
N PRO A 26 -17.86 -5.59 0.79
CA PRO A 26 -18.72 -4.51 1.29
C PRO A 26 -19.39 -4.83 2.64
N SER A 27 -19.24 -6.05 3.16
CA SER A 27 -19.88 -6.48 4.42
C SER A 27 -19.39 -5.66 5.62
N PHE A 28 -20.27 -5.47 6.61
CA PHE A 28 -19.96 -4.83 7.88
C PHE A 28 -19.58 -5.85 8.97
N GLY A 29 -19.28 -7.11 8.59
CA GLY A 29 -18.92 -8.20 9.49
C GLY A 29 -19.90 -9.37 9.49
N ASP A 30 -20.99 -9.26 8.73
CA ASP A 30 -22.00 -10.29 8.47
C ASP A 30 -21.71 -11.11 7.21
N GLU A 31 -22.06 -12.40 7.20
CA GLU A 31 -21.73 -13.30 6.08
C GLU A 31 -22.56 -13.04 4.81
N ASP A 32 -23.76 -12.48 4.94
CA ASP A 32 -24.76 -12.42 3.86
C ASP A 32 -24.27 -11.70 2.59
N ASN A 33 -23.40 -10.69 2.76
CA ASN A 33 -22.97 -9.80 1.67
C ASN A 33 -21.45 -9.83 1.38
N MET A 34 -20.71 -10.79 1.95
CA MET A 34 -19.24 -10.84 1.87
C MET A 34 -18.71 -10.90 0.42
N PHE A 35 -19.45 -11.55 -0.49
CA PHE A 35 -19.05 -11.74 -1.88
C PHE A 35 -19.62 -10.70 -2.85
N ASP A 36 -20.43 -9.76 -2.39
CA ASP A 36 -21.13 -8.84 -3.28
C ASP A 36 -20.20 -7.89 -4.04
N GLY A 37 -19.06 -7.55 -3.43
CA GLY A 37 -17.99 -6.79 -4.10
C GLY A 37 -17.47 -7.55 -5.33
N LEU A 38 -17.12 -8.82 -5.16
CA LEU A 38 -16.65 -9.71 -6.24
C LEU A 38 -17.72 -9.97 -7.30
N ARG A 39 -18.99 -10.18 -6.90
CA ARG A 39 -20.12 -10.33 -7.84
C ARG A 39 -20.30 -9.07 -8.68
N ALA A 40 -20.22 -7.89 -8.07
CA ALA A 40 -20.32 -6.61 -8.77
C ALA A 40 -19.14 -6.39 -9.73
N ILE A 41 -17.90 -6.66 -9.31
CA ILE A 41 -16.71 -6.58 -10.17
C ILE A 41 -16.89 -7.47 -11.40
N ARG A 42 -17.30 -8.73 -11.20
CA ARG A 42 -17.50 -9.69 -12.28
C ARG A 42 -18.58 -9.25 -13.27
N GLN A 43 -19.70 -8.74 -12.76
CA GLN A 43 -20.79 -8.27 -13.60
C GLN A 43 -20.38 -7.07 -14.45
N LEU A 44 -19.73 -6.07 -13.83
CA LEU A 44 -19.30 -4.85 -14.52
C LEU A 44 -18.19 -5.13 -15.54
N SER A 45 -17.24 -6.01 -15.21
CA SER A 45 -16.17 -6.43 -16.11
C SER A 45 -16.72 -7.09 -17.38
N ARG A 46 -17.75 -7.96 -17.26
CA ARG A 46 -18.46 -8.56 -18.40
C ARG A 46 -19.18 -7.54 -19.28
N GLU A 47 -19.58 -6.41 -18.71
CA GLU A 47 -20.19 -5.29 -19.42
C GLU A 47 -19.16 -4.34 -20.04
N GLY A 48 -17.86 -4.64 -19.92
CA GLY A 48 -16.78 -3.77 -20.41
C GLY A 48 -16.58 -2.51 -19.56
N ILE A 49 -17.18 -2.43 -18.37
CA ILE A 49 -17.02 -1.30 -17.46
C ILE A 49 -15.75 -1.54 -16.62
N PRO A 50 -14.72 -0.67 -16.71
CA PRO A 50 -13.49 -0.85 -15.97
C PRO A 50 -13.72 -0.62 -14.47
N VAL A 51 -13.15 -1.51 -13.65
CA VAL A 51 -13.34 -1.51 -12.20
C VAL A 51 -12.01 -1.40 -11.47
N ASN A 52 -11.97 -0.52 -10.47
CA ASN A 52 -10.94 -0.49 -9.44
C ASN A 52 -11.45 -1.16 -8.17
N ALA A 53 -10.94 -2.35 -7.86
CA ALA A 53 -11.20 -3.04 -6.60
C ALA A 53 -10.43 -2.36 -5.45
N THR A 54 -11.16 -1.77 -4.50
CA THR A 54 -10.58 -0.99 -3.39
C THR A 54 -10.72 -1.70 -2.04
N LEU A 55 -10.06 -1.15 -1.01
CA LEU A 55 -10.02 -1.70 0.35
C LEU A 55 -9.35 -3.08 0.37
N ILE A 56 -8.37 -3.28 -0.51
CA ILE A 56 -7.51 -4.47 -0.50
C ILE A 56 -6.47 -4.27 0.61
N MET A 57 -6.51 -5.17 1.59
CA MET A 57 -5.57 -5.23 2.72
C MET A 57 -4.63 -6.43 2.61
N SER A 58 -4.94 -7.41 1.76
CA SER A 58 -4.13 -8.63 1.62
C SER A 58 -3.89 -9.04 0.15
N PRO A 59 -2.85 -9.83 -0.14
CA PRO A 59 -2.63 -10.36 -1.49
C PRO A 59 -3.76 -11.26 -1.99
N GLU A 60 -4.40 -12.02 -1.10
CA GLU A 60 -5.50 -12.93 -1.43
C GLU A 60 -6.70 -12.16 -1.98
N GLN A 61 -7.03 -11.03 -1.36
CA GLN A 61 -8.07 -10.13 -1.85
C GLN A 61 -7.74 -9.59 -3.24
N ALA A 62 -6.48 -9.26 -3.52
CA ALA A 62 -6.04 -8.82 -4.84
C ALA A 62 -6.16 -9.93 -5.89
N ILE A 63 -5.83 -11.18 -5.55
CA ILE A 63 -6.04 -12.33 -6.43
C ILE A 63 -7.52 -12.48 -6.79
N LEU A 64 -8.40 -12.41 -5.80
CA LEU A 64 -9.84 -12.54 -6.02
C LEU A 64 -10.38 -11.40 -6.89
N ALA A 65 -9.93 -10.16 -6.64
CA ALA A 65 -10.26 -9.00 -7.47
C ALA A 65 -9.85 -9.21 -8.95
N ALA A 66 -8.61 -9.63 -9.18
CA ALA A 66 -8.09 -9.88 -10.52
C ALA A 66 -8.87 -11.00 -11.22
N LYS A 67 -9.14 -12.12 -10.52
CA LYS A 67 -9.96 -13.23 -11.04
C LYS A 67 -11.41 -12.83 -11.33
N ALA A 68 -11.97 -11.88 -10.57
CA ALA A 68 -13.29 -11.32 -10.85
C ALA A 68 -13.29 -10.38 -12.07
N GLY A 69 -12.12 -10.02 -12.61
CA GLY A 69 -12.00 -9.18 -13.81
C GLY A 69 -11.81 -7.70 -13.51
N ALA A 70 -11.31 -7.34 -12.32
CA ALA A 70 -10.95 -5.96 -12.01
C ALA A 70 -9.85 -5.46 -12.96
N THR A 71 -10.01 -4.24 -13.47
CA THR A 71 -8.98 -3.54 -14.25
C THR A 71 -7.84 -3.10 -13.35
N TYR A 72 -8.19 -2.66 -12.12
CA TYR A 72 -7.23 -2.22 -11.12
C TYR A 72 -7.49 -2.89 -9.77
N ALA A 73 -6.42 -3.15 -9.03
CA ALA A 73 -6.45 -3.51 -7.62
C ALA A 73 -5.78 -2.40 -6.80
N SER A 74 -6.49 -1.84 -5.82
CA SER A 74 -6.00 -0.79 -4.93
C SER A 74 -5.68 -1.30 -3.52
N PRO A 75 -4.46 -1.83 -3.28
CA PRO A 75 -3.97 -2.14 -1.94
C PRO A 75 -3.73 -0.88 -1.11
N PHE A 76 -4.15 -0.90 0.16
CA PHE A 76 -4.06 0.25 1.07
C PHE A 76 -2.80 0.16 1.94
N ALA A 77 -1.65 0.35 1.30
CA ALA A 77 -0.32 0.17 1.90
C ALA A 77 -0.16 0.92 3.23
N GLY A 78 -0.46 2.22 3.27
CA GLY A 78 -0.28 2.99 4.51
C GLY A 78 -1.27 2.63 5.63
N ARG A 79 -2.38 1.92 5.34
CA ARG A 79 -3.25 1.38 6.41
C ARG A 79 -2.70 0.10 7.02
N ILE A 80 -2.00 -0.73 6.23
CA ILE A 80 -1.26 -1.89 6.76
C ILE A 80 -0.14 -1.44 7.67
N ASP A 81 0.60 -0.41 7.30
CA ASP A 81 1.65 0.15 8.17
C ASP A 81 1.07 0.72 9.48
N ASP A 82 -0.11 1.34 9.43
CA ASP A 82 -0.80 1.81 10.64
C ASP A 82 -1.24 0.62 11.51
N TYR A 83 -1.84 -0.40 10.89
CA TYR A 83 -2.31 -1.62 11.57
C TYR A 83 -1.18 -2.37 12.27
N ILE A 84 -0.07 -2.63 11.59
CA ILE A 84 1.08 -3.35 12.17
C ILE A 84 1.66 -2.58 13.35
N ARG A 85 1.76 -1.24 13.26
CA ARG A 85 2.18 -0.41 14.40
C ARG A 85 1.24 -0.53 15.59
N GLU A 86 -0.06 -0.51 15.36
CA GLU A 86 -1.07 -0.67 16.41
C GLU A 86 -0.98 -2.06 17.07
N GLN A 87 -0.72 -3.12 16.30
CA GLN A 87 -0.47 -4.47 16.83
C GLN A 87 0.81 -4.54 17.69
N LEU A 88 1.80 -3.70 17.41
CA LEU A 88 3.01 -3.53 18.23
C LEU A 88 2.77 -2.67 19.49
N GLY A 89 1.53 -2.26 19.76
CA GLY A 89 1.18 -1.42 20.91
C GLY A 89 1.45 0.08 20.70
N MET A 90 1.78 0.50 19.47
CA MET A 90 1.99 1.92 19.18
C MET A 90 0.65 2.65 19.07
N LYS A 91 0.53 3.83 19.71
CA LYS A 91 -0.69 4.64 19.67
C LYS A 91 -0.51 5.79 18.69
N ARG A 92 -1.39 5.86 17.69
CA ARG A 92 -1.42 6.99 16.74
C ARG A 92 -1.68 8.30 17.50
N GLY A 93 -0.94 9.34 17.16
CA GLY A 93 -1.00 10.64 17.85
C GLY A 93 -0.06 10.75 19.05
N VAL A 94 0.45 9.62 19.57
CA VAL A 94 1.39 9.57 20.71
C VAL A 94 2.76 9.08 20.25
N HIS A 95 2.82 7.89 19.65
CA HIS A 95 4.06 7.24 19.23
C HIS A 95 4.38 7.46 17.75
N PHE A 96 3.36 7.69 16.92
CA PHE A 96 3.53 7.97 15.50
C PHE A 96 2.38 8.81 14.93
N GLN A 97 2.68 9.54 13.86
CA GLN A 97 1.73 10.24 13.01
C GLN A 97 1.58 9.54 11.67
N LYS A 98 0.47 9.78 10.97
CA LYS A 98 0.24 9.19 9.64
C LYS A 98 1.38 9.41 8.65
N PRO A 99 2.03 10.58 8.55
CA PRO A 99 3.13 10.78 7.61
C PRO A 99 4.41 10.00 7.95
N ASP A 100 4.54 9.49 9.17
CA ASP A 100 5.78 8.87 9.63
C ASP A 100 6.09 7.61 8.83
N TYR A 101 7.36 7.47 8.47
CA TYR A 101 7.84 6.30 7.76
C TYR A 101 7.82 5.06 8.67
N PHE A 102 7.40 3.91 8.13
CA PHE A 102 7.40 2.65 8.85
C PHE A 102 8.66 1.86 8.52
N ASP A 103 9.60 1.81 9.44
CA ASP A 103 10.82 1.05 9.27
C ASP A 103 10.58 -0.44 9.57
N PHE A 104 9.96 -1.13 8.60
CA PHE A 104 9.65 -2.54 8.71
C PHE A 104 10.89 -3.45 8.75
N ASP A 105 12.04 -2.97 8.26
CA ASP A 105 13.32 -3.69 8.37
C ASP A 105 13.85 -3.66 9.81
N LEU A 106 13.77 -2.49 10.47
CA LEU A 106 14.09 -2.37 11.90
C LEU A 106 13.16 -3.25 12.74
N ILE A 107 11.85 -3.19 12.49
CA ILE A 107 10.88 -4.05 13.20
C ILE A 107 11.21 -5.53 13.00
N GLY A 108 11.53 -5.96 11.77
CA GLY A 108 11.93 -7.33 11.48
C GLY A 108 13.12 -7.78 12.33
N LYS A 109 14.19 -6.97 12.38
CA LYS A 109 15.38 -7.26 13.20
C LYS A 109 15.05 -7.35 14.70
N LEU A 110 14.18 -6.48 15.20
CA LEU A 110 13.77 -6.49 16.60
C LEU A 110 12.96 -7.74 16.95
N VAL A 111 12.04 -8.14 16.07
CA VAL A 111 11.24 -9.37 16.23
C VAL A 111 12.13 -10.61 16.17
N GLU A 112 13.06 -10.71 15.20
CA GLU A 112 14.00 -11.82 15.09
C GLU A 112 14.88 -11.98 16.35
N ASN A 113 15.38 -10.87 16.88
CA ASN A 113 16.15 -10.86 18.12
C ASN A 113 15.32 -11.30 19.33
N ASN A 114 14.07 -10.84 19.44
CA ASN A 114 13.17 -11.27 20.51
C ASN A 114 12.86 -12.76 20.43
N LEU A 115 12.53 -13.25 19.23
CA LEU A 115 12.27 -14.67 18.97
C LEU A 115 13.48 -15.54 19.34
N SER A 116 14.69 -15.12 18.99
CA SER A 116 15.93 -15.83 19.36
C SER A 116 16.11 -15.96 20.87
N LYS A 117 15.74 -14.93 21.64
CA LYS A 117 15.79 -14.95 23.11
C LYS A 117 14.74 -15.90 23.70
N VAL A 118 13.50 -15.86 23.19
CA VAL A 118 12.42 -16.76 23.62
C VAL A 118 12.79 -18.21 23.33
N ILE A 119 13.33 -18.52 22.15
CA ILE A 119 13.79 -19.87 21.83
C ILE A 119 14.90 -20.31 22.79
N SER A 120 15.87 -19.44 23.07
CA SER A 120 17.02 -19.75 23.94
C SER A 120 16.65 -19.95 25.41
N SER A 121 15.54 -19.37 25.88
CA SER A 121 15.07 -19.55 27.26
C SER A 121 14.28 -20.85 27.47
N LYS A 122 13.92 -21.55 26.39
CA LYS A 122 13.08 -22.75 26.45
C LYS A 122 13.94 -24.00 26.47
N ASN A 123 13.63 -24.92 27.39
CA ASN A 123 14.30 -26.21 27.51
C ASN A 123 13.54 -27.26 26.69
N VAL A 124 13.68 -27.21 25.36
CA VAL A 124 12.88 -27.99 24.41
C VAL A 124 13.74 -29.05 23.71
N LYS A 125 13.19 -30.25 23.52
CA LYS A 125 13.97 -31.41 23.02
C LYS A 125 13.79 -31.68 21.52
N SER A 126 12.78 -31.07 20.89
CA SER A 126 12.47 -31.30 19.48
C SER A 126 11.97 -30.04 18.75
N LEU A 127 12.15 -30.01 17.43
CA LEU A 127 11.62 -28.93 16.57
C LEU A 127 10.09 -28.85 16.59
N SER A 128 9.40 -30.00 16.72
CA SER A 128 7.94 -30.05 16.81
C SER A 128 7.40 -29.40 18.07
N GLU A 129 8.08 -29.56 19.20
CA GLU A 129 7.71 -28.88 20.45
C GLU A 129 7.87 -27.36 20.31
N LEU A 130 8.97 -26.88 19.70
CA LEU A 130 9.18 -25.45 19.45
C LEU A 130 8.10 -24.86 18.53
N TYR A 131 7.70 -25.59 17.48
CA TYR A 131 6.68 -25.14 16.54
C TYR A 131 5.29 -25.02 17.20
N MET A 132 4.99 -25.86 18.19
CA MET A 132 3.71 -25.86 18.90
C MET A 132 3.71 -24.99 20.16
N ASP A 133 4.86 -24.42 20.58
CA ASP A 133 4.95 -23.56 21.76
C ASP A 133 4.22 -22.23 21.53
N GLU A 134 3.25 -21.93 22.40
CA GLU A 134 2.37 -20.76 22.25
C GLU A 134 3.12 -19.43 22.34
N GLU A 135 4.18 -19.34 23.13
CA GLU A 135 4.97 -18.11 23.30
C GLU A 135 5.81 -17.84 22.04
N ILE A 136 6.38 -18.88 21.45
CA ILE A 136 7.08 -18.81 20.16
C ILE A 136 6.09 -18.42 19.05
N VAL A 137 4.95 -19.10 18.95
CA VAL A 137 3.93 -18.80 17.95
C VAL A 137 3.44 -17.36 18.10
N SER A 138 3.20 -16.89 19.32
CA SER A 138 2.81 -15.50 19.59
C SER A 138 3.90 -14.51 19.17
N ALA A 139 5.17 -14.78 19.52
CA ALA A 139 6.31 -13.94 19.15
C ALA A 139 6.49 -13.83 17.63
N THR A 140 6.21 -14.90 16.86
CA THR A 140 6.30 -14.87 15.39
C THR A 140 5.20 -14.04 14.70
N LYS A 141 4.07 -13.82 15.37
CA LYS A 141 2.96 -13.00 14.84
C LYS A 141 3.21 -11.49 15.00
N LEU A 142 4.19 -11.10 15.82
CA LEU A 142 4.50 -9.69 16.02
C LEU A 142 5.15 -9.07 14.77
N GLY A 143 4.80 -7.81 14.50
CA GLY A 143 5.43 -7.02 13.44
C GLY A 143 5.06 -7.42 12.01
N ASN A 144 4.05 -8.26 11.82
CA ASN A 144 3.52 -8.61 10.51
C ASN A 144 2.00 -8.87 10.56
N ASP A 145 1.36 -8.81 9.39
CA ASP A 145 -0.03 -9.21 9.17
C ASP A 145 -0.04 -10.43 8.25
N ASN A 146 -0.21 -11.62 8.82
CA ASN A 146 -0.19 -12.89 8.08
C ASN A 146 1.01 -13.03 7.11
N GLY A 147 2.22 -12.72 7.60
CA GLY A 147 3.46 -12.75 6.82
C GLY A 147 3.77 -11.49 6.02
N ILE A 148 2.86 -10.50 5.98
CA ILE A 148 3.11 -9.20 5.35
C ILE A 148 3.73 -8.24 6.37
N ARG A 149 4.94 -7.75 6.09
CA ARG A 149 5.69 -6.92 7.05
C ARG A 149 5.45 -5.43 6.93
N SER A 150 4.87 -4.97 5.82
CA SER A 150 4.54 -3.56 5.58
C SER A 150 3.58 -3.40 4.40
N GLY A 151 3.06 -2.19 4.21
CA GLY A 151 2.34 -1.79 3.03
C GLY A 151 3.15 -1.90 1.74
N VAL A 152 4.47 -1.66 1.80
CA VAL A 152 5.37 -1.90 0.66
C VAL A 152 5.46 -3.40 0.37
N ASP A 153 5.57 -4.23 1.41
CA ASP A 153 5.63 -5.69 1.28
C ASP A 153 4.32 -6.29 0.75
N LEU A 154 3.17 -5.73 1.12
CA LEU A 154 1.87 -6.05 0.56
C LEU A 154 1.88 -5.84 -0.96
N VAL A 155 2.26 -4.64 -1.40
CA VAL A 155 2.29 -4.29 -2.83
C VAL A 155 3.30 -5.15 -3.58
N ARG A 156 4.49 -5.38 -3.02
CA ARG A 156 5.50 -6.27 -3.57
C ARG A 156 4.95 -7.68 -3.82
N SER A 157 4.25 -8.23 -2.84
CA SER A 157 3.66 -9.56 -2.93
C SER A 157 2.59 -9.63 -4.03
N ILE A 158 1.70 -8.63 -4.10
CA ILE A 158 0.67 -8.53 -5.15
C ILE A 158 1.31 -8.44 -6.53
N VAL A 159 2.27 -7.54 -6.73
CA VAL A 159 2.95 -7.36 -8.03
C VAL A 159 3.65 -8.64 -8.45
N LYS A 160 4.34 -9.32 -7.53
CA LYS A 160 4.98 -10.62 -7.79
C LYS A 160 3.97 -11.66 -8.26
N ILE A 161 2.83 -11.78 -7.57
CA ILE A 161 1.75 -12.70 -7.95
C ILE A 161 1.20 -12.33 -9.33
N PHE A 162 0.92 -11.05 -9.57
CA PHE A 162 0.36 -10.58 -10.83
C PHE A 162 1.26 -10.89 -12.03
N ARG A 163 2.57 -10.68 -11.87
CA ARG A 163 3.58 -11.05 -12.88
C ARG A 163 3.64 -12.56 -13.09
N ASN A 164 3.71 -13.35 -12.01
CA ASN A 164 3.83 -14.81 -12.10
C ASN A 164 2.65 -15.47 -12.84
N TYR A 165 1.43 -14.96 -12.66
CA TYR A 165 0.23 -15.50 -13.28
C TYR A 165 -0.20 -14.74 -14.55
N GLY A 166 0.54 -13.72 -14.96
CA GLY A 166 0.22 -12.90 -16.13
C GLY A 166 -1.12 -12.15 -16.02
N TYR A 167 -1.54 -11.78 -14.80
CA TYR A 167 -2.75 -10.99 -14.60
C TYR A 167 -2.61 -9.64 -15.32
N LYS A 168 -3.66 -9.24 -16.04
CA LYS A 168 -3.74 -7.92 -16.72
C LYS A 168 -4.16 -6.79 -15.78
N THR A 169 -4.66 -7.13 -14.60
CA THR A 169 -5.02 -6.17 -13.56
C THR A 169 -3.79 -5.38 -13.12
N GLN A 170 -3.91 -4.06 -13.08
CA GLN A 170 -2.85 -3.16 -12.66
C GLN A 170 -2.96 -2.81 -11.17
N VAL A 171 -1.84 -2.54 -10.52
CA VAL A 171 -1.78 -2.22 -9.09
C VAL A 171 -1.77 -0.71 -8.87
N ILE A 172 -2.78 -0.20 -8.16
CA ILE A 172 -2.85 1.19 -7.70
C ILE A 172 -2.48 1.24 -6.22
N ALA A 173 -1.20 1.44 -5.91
CA ALA A 173 -0.73 1.60 -4.54
C ALA A 173 -1.38 2.84 -3.90
N SER A 174 -2.19 2.60 -2.86
CA SER A 174 -3.08 3.60 -2.28
C SER A 174 -2.76 3.86 -0.82
N SER A 175 -3.30 4.97 -0.29
CA SER A 175 -3.10 5.38 1.10
C SER A 175 -1.64 5.69 1.45
N ILE A 176 -0.86 6.22 0.50
CA ILE A 176 0.55 6.56 0.71
C ILE A 176 0.70 7.70 1.73
N ARG A 177 1.70 7.58 2.60
CA ARG A 177 1.94 8.43 3.76
C ARG A 177 3.07 9.43 3.59
N ASN A 178 4.10 9.11 2.82
CA ASN A 178 5.29 9.95 2.64
C ASN A 178 6.01 9.69 1.31
N ALA A 179 6.93 10.58 0.94
CA ALA A 179 7.68 10.50 -0.33
C ALA A 179 8.53 9.22 -0.46
N ARG A 180 9.09 8.72 0.65
CA ARG A 180 9.89 7.48 0.65
C ARG A 180 9.07 6.28 0.20
N GLN A 181 7.85 6.14 0.73
CA GLN A 181 6.94 5.08 0.27
C GLN A 181 6.63 5.21 -1.22
N VAL A 182 6.46 6.41 -1.78
CA VAL A 182 6.22 6.56 -3.23
C VAL A 182 7.36 5.94 -4.05
N ARG A 183 8.62 6.22 -3.66
CA ARG A 183 9.80 5.59 -4.28
C ARG A 183 9.75 4.07 -4.17
N GLU A 184 9.50 3.55 -2.97
CA GLU A 184 9.46 2.10 -2.71
C GLU A 184 8.32 1.41 -3.47
N MET A 185 7.16 2.07 -3.65
CA MET A 185 6.08 1.56 -4.51
C MET A 185 6.49 1.47 -5.97
N ALA A 186 7.25 2.45 -6.47
CA ALA A 186 7.80 2.40 -7.82
C ALA A 186 8.84 1.29 -7.97
N GLU A 187 9.74 1.13 -6.99
CA GLU A 187 10.77 0.08 -6.97
C GLU A 187 10.19 -1.34 -7.00
N VAL A 188 9.09 -1.59 -6.27
CA VAL A 188 8.41 -2.91 -6.31
C VAL A 188 7.59 -3.11 -7.57
N GLY A 189 7.37 -2.06 -8.35
CA GLY A 189 6.69 -2.09 -9.65
C GLY A 189 5.17 -1.95 -9.59
N ALA A 190 4.65 -1.14 -8.67
CA ALA A 190 3.26 -0.69 -8.75
C ALA A 190 3.04 0.14 -10.03
N ASP A 191 1.92 -0.10 -10.73
CA ASP A 191 1.60 0.62 -11.97
C ASP A 191 1.24 2.09 -11.71
N ILE A 192 0.51 2.36 -10.62
CA ILE A 192 -0.01 3.68 -10.26
C ILE A 192 0.13 3.89 -8.76
N VAL A 193 0.38 5.13 -8.35
CA VAL A 193 0.31 5.55 -6.94
C VAL A 193 -0.75 6.65 -6.79
N THR A 194 -1.58 6.55 -5.76
CA THR A 194 -2.42 7.67 -5.31
C THR A 194 -1.88 8.22 -4.01
N MET A 195 -1.63 9.53 -3.96
CA MET A 195 -1.03 10.20 -2.81
C MET A 195 -1.72 11.53 -2.49
N PRO A 196 -1.76 11.96 -1.23
CA PRO A 196 -2.17 13.32 -0.85
C PRO A 196 -1.20 14.39 -1.37
N LEU A 197 -1.67 15.63 -1.50
CA LEU A 197 -0.87 16.77 -1.97
C LEU A 197 0.40 17.01 -1.13
N TYR A 198 0.35 16.79 0.18
CA TYR A 198 1.53 16.99 1.03
C TYR A 198 2.66 16.00 0.71
N VAL A 199 2.33 14.77 0.29
CA VAL A 199 3.33 13.79 -0.14
C VAL A 199 3.98 14.24 -1.44
N LEU A 200 3.18 14.73 -2.38
CA LEU A 200 3.69 15.28 -3.63
C LEU A 200 4.65 16.46 -3.38
N LYS A 201 4.31 17.36 -2.44
CA LYS A 201 5.19 18.46 -2.03
C LYS A 201 6.50 17.96 -1.42
N GLN A 202 6.48 16.88 -0.62
CA GLN A 202 7.70 16.28 -0.08
C GLN A 202 8.62 15.73 -1.19
N MET A 203 8.05 15.17 -2.27
CA MET A 203 8.83 14.55 -3.35
C MET A 203 9.71 15.53 -4.13
N ILE A 204 9.29 16.80 -4.26
CA ILE A 204 10.02 17.82 -5.01
C ILE A 204 11.02 18.59 -4.14
N GLN A 205 11.07 18.32 -2.83
CA GLN A 205 11.89 19.04 -1.87
C GLN A 205 13.12 18.22 -1.49
N HIS A 206 14.30 18.84 -1.58
CA HIS A 206 15.52 18.31 -1.00
C HIS A 206 16.47 19.46 -0.63
N TYR A 207 17.17 19.36 0.50
CA TYR A 207 18.04 20.44 0.97
C TYR A 207 19.18 20.74 -0.03
N LYS A 208 19.72 19.73 -0.71
CA LYS A 208 20.70 19.91 -1.79
C LYS A 208 20.12 20.59 -3.05
N THR A 209 18.84 20.41 -3.35
CA THR A 209 18.19 21.14 -4.44
C THR A 209 18.13 22.63 -4.11
N LEU A 210 17.75 22.98 -2.86
CA LEU A 210 17.74 24.36 -2.41
C LEU A 210 19.15 24.96 -2.37
N GLU A 211 20.14 24.21 -1.88
CA GLU A 211 21.55 24.62 -1.90
C GLU A 211 22.05 24.89 -3.32
N GLY A 212 21.74 24.00 -4.27
CA GLY A 212 22.11 24.16 -5.68
C GLY A 212 21.47 25.39 -6.32
N ILE A 213 20.18 25.64 -6.07
CA ILE A 213 19.50 26.85 -6.57
C ILE A 213 20.14 28.11 -6.00
N LYS A 214 20.48 28.13 -4.70
CA LYS A 214 21.18 29.28 -4.09
C LYS A 214 22.54 29.53 -4.73
N ALA A 215 23.31 28.48 -5.00
CA ALA A 215 24.59 28.59 -5.68
C ALA A 215 24.42 29.14 -7.11
N PHE A 216 23.49 28.58 -7.89
CA PHE A 216 23.22 29.06 -9.24
C PHE A 216 22.77 30.52 -9.28
N THR A 217 21.96 30.96 -8.32
CA THR A 217 21.55 32.38 -8.22
C THR A 217 22.72 33.29 -7.84
N ALA A 218 23.65 32.84 -7.00
CA ALA A 218 24.81 33.64 -6.60
C ALA A 218 25.84 33.80 -7.73
N ASP A 219 25.93 32.82 -8.63
CA ASP A 219 26.82 32.83 -9.79
C ASP A 219 26.27 33.65 -10.98
N VAL A 220 25.07 34.24 -10.86
CA VAL A 220 24.48 35.07 -11.92
C VAL A 220 25.39 36.27 -12.19
N VAL A 221 25.91 36.35 -13.42
CA VAL A 221 26.69 37.48 -13.88
C VAL A 221 25.78 38.72 -13.94
N PRO A 222 26.17 39.88 -13.36
CA PRO A 222 25.32 41.07 -13.34
C PRO A 222 24.78 41.48 -14.72
N SER A 223 25.58 41.34 -15.78
CA SER A 223 25.16 41.64 -17.16
C SER A 223 24.03 40.75 -17.70
N TYR A 224 23.79 39.58 -17.09
CA TYR A 224 22.62 38.76 -17.42
C TYR A 224 21.37 39.18 -16.63
N ALA A 225 21.52 39.78 -15.45
CA ALA A 225 20.39 40.36 -14.73
C ALA A 225 19.84 41.59 -15.47
N GLU A 226 20.73 42.41 -16.03
CA GLU A 226 20.39 43.61 -16.81
C GLU A 226 19.49 43.33 -18.03
N LEU A 227 19.56 42.12 -18.62
CA LEU A 227 18.72 41.72 -19.76
C LEU A 227 17.22 41.57 -19.42
N PHE A 228 16.88 41.53 -18.14
CA PHE A 228 15.50 41.33 -17.66
C PHE A 228 14.96 42.54 -16.88
N GLU A 229 15.67 43.68 -16.92
CA GLU A 229 15.26 44.94 -16.28
C GLU A 229 14.59 45.94 -17.25
N GLU A 230 14.34 45.56 -18.52
CA GLU A 230 13.49 46.29 -19.49
C GLU A 230 11.99 45.93 -19.37
#